data_AF-A0A939B3V6-F1
#
_entry.id   AF-A0A939B3V6-F1
#
_cell.length_a   1.000
_cell.length_b   1.000
_cell.length_c   1.000
_cell.angle_alpha   90.00
_cell.angle_beta   90.00
_cell.angle_gamma   90.00
#
_symmetry.space_group_name_H-M   'P 1'
#
loop_
_entity.id
_entity.type
_entity.pdbx_description
1 polymer ?
#
loop_
_entity_poly.entity_id
_entity_poly.type
_entity_poly.pdbx_seq_one_letter_code
_entity_poly.pdbx_strand_id
1 'polypeptide(L)'
;MKSKEFFGKFLDRRLWGNLLAMAVVVAALCFGVKYGLDVYTHHGEEIPVPNVRGMGFNEARALIESNGLRVAVADTGYNKRMPADCVLLQTPMGGARVKSGRMVYLTVNSESTPTLTIPDIADNSSVREAEARLKAMGFRLTPPEEVTGEKDWVYGIKARGRRVGMGDRVPIDVPLTLMVGSGTYDDSLMDINYVDPAEVTVTYGGEDDFEVVGEQAGETQAQGGIATQAEAGKEGAQ
;
A
#
# COMPACT_ATOMS: atom_id res chain seq x y z
N MET A 1 75.40 -2.90 38.47
CA MET A 1 74.63 -3.65 39.47
C MET A 1 74.57 -5.11 39.05
N LYS A 2 74.91 -6.05 39.95
CA LYS A 2 75.07 -7.48 39.62
C LYS A 2 73.73 -8.12 39.30
N SER A 3 73.54 -8.52 38.04
CA SER A 3 72.37 -9.24 37.53
C SER A 3 72.01 -10.50 38.35
N LYS A 4 72.99 -11.15 38.97
CA LYS A 4 72.78 -12.36 39.79
C LYS A 4 71.95 -12.14 41.06
N GLU A 5 72.02 -10.97 41.69
CA GLU A 5 71.18 -10.68 42.88
C GLU A 5 69.73 -10.35 42.51
N PHE A 6 69.53 -9.84 41.29
CA PHE A 6 68.21 -9.53 40.74
C PHE A 6 67.44 -10.82 40.41
N PHE A 7 68.10 -11.81 39.82
CA PHE A 7 67.51 -13.12 39.51
C PHE A 7 67.40 -14.05 40.73
N GLY A 8 68.27 -13.93 41.73
CA GLY A 8 68.20 -14.72 42.97
C GLY A 8 66.95 -14.42 43.81
N LYS A 9 66.48 -13.16 43.81
CA LYS A 9 65.20 -12.78 44.42
C LYS A 9 64.00 -13.29 43.64
N PHE A 10 64.13 -13.52 42.33
CA PHE A 10 63.07 -14.10 41.49
C PHE A 10 62.86 -15.61 41.74
N LEU A 11 63.85 -16.30 42.33
CA LEU A 11 63.79 -17.73 42.68
C LEU A 11 63.37 -17.98 44.15
N ASP A 12 62.85 -16.98 44.84
CA ASP A 12 62.45 -17.12 46.23
C ASP A 12 61.13 -17.91 46.34
N ARG A 13 61.11 -18.95 47.18
CA ARG A 13 60.01 -19.95 47.27
C ARG A 13 58.65 -19.31 47.60
N ARG A 14 58.67 -18.16 48.28
CA ARG A 14 57.48 -17.37 48.61
C ARG A 14 56.90 -16.58 47.43
N LEU A 15 57.76 -16.04 46.54
CA LEU A 15 57.32 -15.32 45.35
C LEU A 15 56.66 -16.28 44.36
N TRP A 16 57.27 -17.45 44.13
CA TRP A 16 56.68 -18.49 43.29
C TRP A 16 55.37 -19.04 43.86
N GLY A 17 55.25 -19.16 45.19
CA GLY A 17 54.01 -19.53 45.86
C GLY A 17 52.87 -18.52 45.62
N ASN A 18 53.13 -17.22 45.80
CA ASN A 18 52.13 -16.17 45.54
C ASN A 18 51.76 -16.06 44.06
N LEU A 19 52.73 -16.26 43.16
CA LEU A 19 52.50 -16.22 41.71
C LEU A 19 51.67 -17.42 41.24
N LEU A 20 51.91 -18.60 41.81
CA LEU A 20 51.07 -19.78 41.59
C LEU A 20 49.66 -19.58 42.17
N ALA A 21 49.54 -18.99 43.37
CA ALA A 21 48.24 -18.65 43.95
C ALA A 21 47.45 -17.65 43.08
N MET A 22 48.10 -16.60 42.56
CA MET A 22 47.48 -15.69 41.58
C MET A 22 47.05 -16.44 40.32
N ALA A 23 47.89 -17.33 39.79
CA ALA A 23 47.56 -18.12 38.61
C ALA A 23 46.33 -19.03 38.86
N VAL A 24 46.21 -19.62 40.05
CA VAL A 24 45.05 -20.42 40.45
C VAL A 24 43.79 -19.57 40.55
N VAL A 25 43.88 -18.37 41.16
CA VAL A 25 42.74 -17.44 41.25
C VAL A 25 42.27 -17.00 39.87
N VAL A 26 43.21 -16.63 38.98
CA VAL A 26 42.91 -16.24 37.60
C VAL A 26 42.29 -17.42 36.84
N ALA A 27 42.83 -18.65 36.99
CA ALA A 27 42.27 -19.84 36.37
C ALA A 27 40.85 -20.12 36.87
N ALA A 28 40.61 -20.01 38.18
CA ALA A 28 39.28 -20.16 38.78
C ALA A 28 38.30 -19.10 38.26
N LEU A 29 38.74 -17.84 38.13
CA LEU A 29 37.92 -16.76 37.58
C LEU A 29 37.58 -17.00 36.10
N CYS A 30 38.55 -17.41 35.29
CA CYS A 30 38.33 -17.78 33.88
C CYS A 30 37.36 -18.96 33.75
N PHE A 31 37.49 -20.00 34.58
CA PHE A 31 36.56 -21.13 34.60
C PHE A 31 35.16 -20.71 35.04
N GLY A 32 35.06 -19.86 36.06
CA GLY A 32 33.78 -19.33 36.55
C GLY A 32 33.06 -18.48 35.49
N VAL A 33 33.79 -17.60 34.80
CA VAL A 33 33.24 -16.80 33.70
C VAL A 33 32.83 -17.70 32.54
N LYS A 34 33.65 -18.68 32.15
CA LYS A 34 33.30 -19.62 31.07
C LYS A 34 32.00 -20.37 31.39
N TYR A 35 31.93 -21.00 32.55
CA TYR A 35 30.76 -21.80 32.94
C TYR A 35 29.52 -20.92 33.18
N GLY A 36 29.72 -19.73 33.77
CA GLY A 36 28.66 -18.74 33.94
C GLY A 36 28.10 -18.23 32.61
N LEU A 37 28.96 -18.03 31.62
CA LEU A 37 28.54 -17.63 30.27
C LEU A 37 27.82 -18.77 29.54
N ASP A 38 28.31 -20.01 29.66
CA ASP A 38 27.66 -21.19 29.08
C ASP A 38 26.23 -21.37 29.63
N VAL A 39 26.04 -21.24 30.96
CA VAL A 39 24.72 -21.32 31.61
C VAL A 39 23.83 -20.12 31.27
N TYR A 40 24.38 -18.90 31.23
CA TYR A 40 23.61 -17.70 30.93
C TYR A 40 23.15 -17.64 29.47
N THR A 41 23.97 -18.11 28.54
CA THR A 41 23.70 -17.96 27.10
C THR A 41 22.98 -19.15 26.47
N HIS A 42 22.70 -20.22 27.23
CA HIS A 42 22.12 -21.48 26.72
C HIS A 42 22.74 -21.86 25.36
N HIS A 43 24.08 -21.82 25.29
CA HIS A 43 24.80 -22.15 24.07
C HIS A 43 24.57 -23.63 23.74
N GLY A 44 23.86 -23.89 22.64
CA GLY A 44 23.75 -25.23 22.04
C GLY A 44 22.34 -25.81 21.90
N GLU A 45 21.29 -25.16 22.44
CA GLU A 45 19.91 -25.61 22.18
C GLU A 45 19.41 -25.07 20.84
N GLU A 46 19.70 -25.86 19.80
CA GLU A 46 19.21 -25.64 18.44
C GLU A 46 18.02 -26.56 18.16
N ILE A 47 16.90 -25.94 17.80
CA ILE A 47 15.67 -26.64 17.40
C ILE A 47 15.63 -26.68 15.86
N PRO A 48 15.38 -27.85 15.26
CA PRO A 48 15.16 -27.93 13.82
C PRO A 48 13.82 -27.26 13.45
N VAL A 49 13.84 -26.41 12.43
CA VAL A 49 12.63 -25.78 11.91
C VAL A 49 11.80 -26.81 11.14
N PRO A 50 10.53 -27.06 11.49
CA PRO A 50 9.69 -27.96 10.71
C PRO A 50 9.43 -27.41 9.31
N ASN A 51 9.28 -28.30 8.33
CA ASN A 51 8.85 -27.90 6.98
C ASN A 51 7.32 -27.84 6.96
N VAL A 52 6.79 -26.62 6.86
CA VAL A 52 5.35 -26.33 6.83
C VAL A 52 4.87 -25.89 5.45
N ARG A 53 5.73 -25.94 4.43
CA ARG A 53 5.36 -25.55 3.07
C ARG A 53 4.23 -26.43 2.53
N GLY A 54 3.19 -25.79 2.00
CA GLY A 54 2.00 -26.45 1.46
C GLY A 54 0.96 -26.84 2.52
N MET A 55 1.29 -26.72 3.82
CA MET A 55 0.31 -26.93 4.89
C MET A 55 -0.58 -25.71 5.05
N GLY A 56 -1.78 -25.91 5.61
CA GLY A 56 -2.67 -24.79 5.98
C GLY A 56 -2.04 -23.94 7.08
N PHE A 57 -2.25 -22.63 7.05
CA PHE A 57 -1.63 -21.69 8.00
C PHE A 57 -1.86 -22.06 9.46
N ASN A 58 -3.06 -22.51 9.82
CA ASN A 58 -3.39 -22.91 11.19
C ASN A 58 -2.63 -24.17 11.64
N GLU A 59 -2.50 -25.16 10.75
CA GLU A 59 -1.76 -26.40 11.02
C GLU A 59 -0.25 -26.12 11.11
N ALA A 60 0.26 -25.33 10.17
CA ALA A 60 1.64 -24.85 10.17
C ALA A 60 1.99 -24.10 11.45
N ARG A 61 1.10 -23.20 11.88
CA ARG A 61 1.23 -22.45 13.12
C ARG A 61 1.30 -23.37 14.34
N ALA A 62 0.36 -24.29 14.46
CA ALA A 62 0.34 -25.24 15.57
C ALA A 62 1.63 -26.08 15.64
N LEU A 63 2.12 -26.55 14.48
CA LEU A 63 3.36 -27.33 14.40
C LEU A 63 4.61 -26.50 14.76
N ILE A 64 4.68 -25.24 14.34
CA ILE A 64 5.81 -24.35 14.66
C ILE A 64 5.79 -24.01 16.16
N GLU A 65 4.63 -23.65 16.70
CA GLU A 65 4.46 -23.28 18.11
C GLU A 65 4.70 -24.50 19.03
N SER A 66 4.32 -25.72 18.63
CA SER A 66 4.60 -26.93 19.41
C SER A 66 6.09 -27.26 19.50
N ASN A 67 6.91 -26.78 18.55
CA ASN A 67 8.37 -26.91 18.56
C ASN A 67 9.06 -25.76 19.32
N GLY A 68 8.32 -24.91 20.06
CA GLY A 68 8.89 -23.80 20.81
C GLY A 68 9.39 -22.64 19.93
N LEU A 69 8.94 -22.58 18.67
CA LEU A 69 9.21 -21.50 17.74
C LEU A 69 8.01 -20.56 17.68
N ARG A 70 8.23 -19.32 17.20
CA ARG A 70 7.15 -18.35 17.01
C ARG A 70 6.85 -18.18 15.53
N VAL A 71 5.61 -17.94 15.17
CA VAL A 71 5.19 -17.71 13.78
C VAL A 71 4.81 -16.24 13.56
N ALA A 72 5.15 -15.71 12.39
CA ALA A 72 4.65 -14.43 11.90
C ALA A 72 4.39 -14.52 10.40
N VAL A 73 3.31 -13.90 9.92
CA VAL A 73 3.07 -13.73 8.48
C VAL A 73 3.89 -12.54 8.02
N ALA A 74 4.86 -12.76 7.13
CA ALA A 74 5.68 -11.69 6.58
C ALA A 74 5.06 -11.06 5.34
N ASP A 75 4.44 -11.89 4.50
CA ASP A 75 3.89 -11.45 3.23
C ASP A 75 2.76 -12.39 2.75
N THR A 76 2.01 -11.94 1.76
CA THR A 76 0.99 -12.72 1.06
C THR A 76 1.36 -12.84 -0.41
N GLY A 77 1.48 -14.06 -0.90
CA GLY A 77 1.65 -14.33 -2.32
C GLY A 77 0.37 -14.87 -2.94
N TYR A 78 0.29 -14.91 -4.27
CA TYR A 78 -0.81 -15.58 -4.96
C TYR A 78 -0.27 -16.66 -5.89
N ASN A 79 -0.73 -17.90 -5.68
CA ASN A 79 -0.46 -19.04 -6.54
C ASN A 79 -1.74 -19.83 -6.78
N LYS A 80 -2.24 -19.77 -8.03
CA LYS A 80 -3.45 -20.47 -8.46
C LYS A 80 -3.39 -22.00 -8.31
N ARG A 81 -2.20 -22.60 -8.25
CA ARG A 81 -2.03 -24.06 -8.12
C ARG A 81 -2.19 -24.56 -6.68
N MET A 82 -2.13 -23.68 -5.70
CA MET A 82 -2.21 -24.05 -4.30
C MET A 82 -3.51 -23.52 -3.66
N PRO A 83 -4.02 -24.19 -2.62
CA PRO A 83 -5.21 -23.74 -1.89
C PRO A 83 -5.00 -22.37 -1.24
N ALA A 84 -6.09 -21.66 -0.97
CA ALA A 84 -6.05 -20.46 -0.13
C ALA A 84 -5.51 -20.80 1.27
N ASP A 85 -4.89 -19.83 1.93
CA ASP A 85 -4.35 -19.94 3.29
C ASP A 85 -3.27 -21.02 3.49
N CYS A 86 -2.71 -21.56 2.41
CA CYS A 86 -1.56 -22.46 2.51
C CYS A 86 -0.25 -21.68 2.59
N VAL A 87 0.77 -22.26 3.23
CA VAL A 87 2.10 -21.67 3.28
C VAL A 87 2.82 -21.87 1.95
N LEU A 88 3.13 -20.78 1.26
CA LEU A 88 3.89 -20.77 0.01
C LEU A 88 5.39 -20.93 0.26
N LEU A 89 5.89 -20.13 1.21
CA LEU A 89 7.30 -20.02 1.56
C LEU A 89 7.44 -19.85 3.07
N GLN A 90 8.57 -20.28 3.58
CA GLN A 90 8.96 -20.08 4.97
C GLN A 90 10.40 -19.63 5.05
N THR A 91 10.70 -18.77 6.03
CA THR A 91 12.04 -18.33 6.36
C THR A 91 12.19 -18.34 7.89
N PRO A 92 13.14 -19.11 8.47
CA PRO A 92 14.12 -19.98 7.81
C PRO A 92 13.53 -21.22 7.12
N MET A 93 14.29 -21.82 6.21
CA MET A 93 13.89 -23.04 5.50
C MET A 93 13.72 -24.23 6.45
N GLY A 94 12.83 -25.16 6.09
CA GLY A 94 12.64 -26.39 6.86
C GLY A 94 13.94 -27.19 6.96
N GLY A 95 14.21 -27.74 8.14
CA GLY A 95 15.46 -28.43 8.46
C GLY A 95 16.59 -27.50 8.90
N ALA A 96 16.45 -26.18 8.77
CA ALA A 96 17.41 -25.24 9.35
C ALA A 96 17.41 -25.35 10.88
N ARG A 97 18.56 -25.09 11.51
CA ARG A 97 18.70 -25.07 12.96
C ARG A 97 18.65 -23.65 13.49
N VAL A 98 17.79 -23.41 14.47
CA VAL A 98 17.58 -22.09 15.07
C VAL A 98 17.54 -22.20 16.58
N LYS A 99 17.85 -21.10 17.27
CA LYS A 99 17.64 -21.01 18.71
C LYS A 99 16.15 -21.06 19.05
N SER A 100 15.84 -21.55 20.24
CA SER A 100 14.47 -21.53 20.78
C SER A 100 13.86 -20.12 20.75
N GLY A 101 12.54 -20.04 20.51
CA GLY A 101 11.82 -18.77 20.44
C GLY A 101 12.11 -17.91 19.22
N ARG A 102 12.86 -18.42 18.23
CA ARG A 102 13.07 -17.74 16.94
C ARG A 102 11.75 -17.59 16.19
N MET A 103 11.59 -16.45 15.54
CA MET A 103 10.44 -16.15 14.69
C MET A 103 10.65 -16.76 13.30
N VAL A 104 9.69 -17.57 12.86
CA VAL A 104 9.57 -18.14 11.52
C VAL A 104 8.58 -17.29 10.76
N TYR A 105 9.06 -16.71 9.67
CA TYR A 105 8.28 -15.89 8.77
C TYR A 105 7.66 -16.76 7.69
N LEU A 106 6.34 -16.67 7.54
CA LEU A 106 5.59 -17.40 6.53
C LEU A 106 5.07 -16.43 5.47
N THR A 107 5.15 -16.86 4.22
CA THR A 107 4.39 -16.25 3.12
C THR A 107 3.18 -17.12 2.85
N VAL A 108 1.99 -16.55 3.01
CA VAL A 108 0.72 -17.29 2.89
C VAL A 108 0.09 -17.03 1.53
N ASN A 109 -0.62 -18.02 1.00
CA ASN A 109 -1.35 -17.89 -0.24
C ASN A 109 -2.65 -17.11 -0.03
N SER A 110 -2.79 -15.99 -0.72
CA SER A 110 -4.02 -15.20 -0.74
C SER A 110 -5.15 -15.98 -1.40
N GLU A 111 -6.35 -15.84 -0.84
CA GLU A 111 -7.59 -16.33 -1.45
C GLU A 111 -7.91 -15.59 -2.75
N SER A 112 -7.63 -14.28 -2.78
CA SER A 112 -7.95 -13.42 -3.90
C SER A 112 -6.77 -13.22 -4.85
N THR A 113 -7.08 -13.25 -6.15
CA THR A 113 -6.17 -12.89 -7.23
C THR A 113 -5.68 -11.45 -7.05
N PRO A 114 -4.40 -11.13 -7.33
CA PRO A 114 -3.91 -9.75 -7.26
C PRO A 114 -4.74 -8.83 -8.16
N THR A 115 -5.17 -7.72 -7.56
CA THR A 115 -5.89 -6.66 -8.24
C THR A 115 -4.92 -5.58 -8.70
N LEU A 116 -5.09 -5.12 -9.93
CA LEU A 116 -4.34 -4.00 -10.49
C LEU A 116 -5.28 -2.82 -10.73
N THR A 117 -4.73 -1.62 -10.61
CA THR A 117 -5.47 -0.38 -10.86
C THR A 117 -5.57 -0.13 -12.36
N ILE A 118 -6.77 0.19 -12.83
CA ILE A 118 -6.99 0.57 -14.22
C ILE A 118 -6.42 1.99 -14.45
N PRO A 119 -5.49 2.16 -15.40
CA PRO A 119 -4.93 3.45 -15.76
C PRO A 119 -5.93 4.27 -16.58
N ASP A 120 -5.62 5.56 -16.76
CA ASP A 120 -6.41 6.44 -17.62
C ASP A 120 -6.23 6.05 -19.09
N ILE A 121 -7.27 5.45 -19.67
CA ILE A 121 -7.30 4.92 -21.04
C ILE A 121 -8.65 5.23 -21.69
N ALA A 122 -9.74 5.17 -20.91
CA ALA A 122 -11.06 5.56 -21.40
C ALA A 122 -11.04 7.05 -21.80
N ASP A 123 -11.49 7.33 -23.02
CA ASP A 123 -11.57 8.67 -23.62
C ASP A 123 -10.22 9.39 -23.78
N ASN A 124 -9.09 8.70 -23.66
CA ASN A 124 -7.75 9.30 -23.71
C ASN A 124 -6.72 8.44 -24.47
N SER A 125 -7.15 7.38 -25.16
CA SER A 125 -6.22 6.47 -25.84
C SER A 125 -6.87 5.81 -27.05
N SER A 126 -6.06 5.57 -28.08
CA SER A 126 -6.45 4.71 -29.21
C SER A 126 -6.54 3.24 -28.77
N VAL A 127 -7.29 2.41 -29.51
CA VAL A 127 -7.40 0.96 -29.21
C VAL A 127 -6.05 0.29 -29.11
N ARG A 128 -5.15 0.56 -30.07
CA ARG A 128 -3.83 -0.07 -30.11
C ARG A 128 -3.01 0.25 -28.86
N GLU A 129 -3.07 1.50 -28.42
CA GLU A 129 -2.39 1.97 -27.21
C GLU A 129 -3.01 1.37 -25.94
N ALA A 130 -4.34 1.42 -25.83
CA ALA A 130 -5.09 0.81 -24.75
C ALA A 130 -4.76 -0.67 -24.59
N GLU A 131 -4.80 -1.42 -25.69
CA GLU A 131 -4.45 -2.84 -25.71
C GLU A 131 -3.01 -3.08 -25.26
N ALA A 132 -2.06 -2.30 -25.77
CA ALA A 132 -0.65 -2.45 -25.41
C ALA A 132 -0.44 -2.20 -23.92
N ARG A 133 -1.03 -1.13 -23.36
CA ARG A 133 -0.94 -0.80 -21.93
C ARG A 133 -1.58 -1.87 -21.05
N LEU A 134 -2.80 -2.31 -21.38
CA LEU A 134 -3.51 -3.34 -20.61
C LEU A 134 -2.80 -4.70 -20.64
N LYS A 135 -2.31 -5.12 -21.82
CA LYS A 135 -1.52 -6.36 -21.98
C LYS A 135 -0.19 -6.27 -21.23
N ALA A 136 0.48 -5.11 -21.24
CA ALA A 136 1.73 -4.90 -20.50
C ALA A 136 1.56 -5.03 -18.98
N MET A 137 0.41 -4.60 -18.45
CA MET A 137 0.04 -4.84 -17.04
C MET A 137 -0.39 -6.29 -16.76
N GLY A 138 -0.54 -7.12 -17.79
CA GLY A 138 -0.88 -8.53 -17.69
C GLY A 138 -2.39 -8.84 -17.68
N PHE A 139 -3.25 -7.85 -17.99
CA PHE A 139 -4.67 -8.10 -18.18
C PHE A 139 -4.93 -8.91 -19.47
N ARG A 140 -5.98 -9.72 -19.43
CA ARG A 140 -6.47 -10.46 -20.61
C ARG A 140 -7.58 -9.66 -21.28
N LEU A 141 -7.53 -9.55 -22.60
CA LEU A 141 -8.53 -8.81 -23.38
C LEU A 141 -9.45 -9.79 -24.12
N THR A 142 -10.72 -9.43 -24.18
CA THR A 142 -11.74 -10.06 -25.03
C THR A 142 -11.91 -9.26 -26.32
N PRO A 143 -12.60 -9.81 -27.34
CA PRO A 143 -12.93 -9.04 -28.54
C PRO A 143 -13.59 -7.71 -28.17
N PRO A 144 -13.17 -6.59 -28.79
CA PRO A 144 -13.72 -5.28 -28.49
C PRO A 144 -15.22 -5.22 -28.84
N GLU A 145 -15.96 -4.44 -28.05
CA GLU A 145 -17.36 -4.13 -28.30
C GLU A 145 -17.42 -2.80 -29.04
N GLU A 146 -18.05 -2.81 -30.22
CA GLU A 146 -18.18 -1.59 -31.02
C GLU A 146 -19.31 -0.70 -30.50
N VAL A 147 -19.03 0.60 -30.42
CA VAL A 147 -19.98 1.65 -30.06
C VAL A 147 -19.98 2.74 -31.11
N THR A 148 -21.08 3.48 -31.22
CA THR A 148 -21.17 4.66 -32.10
C THR A 148 -20.15 5.72 -31.68
N GLY A 149 -19.36 6.22 -32.63
CA GLY A 149 -18.35 7.25 -32.38
C GLY A 149 -17.09 7.11 -33.25
N GLU A 150 -16.10 7.95 -32.98
CA GLU A 150 -14.81 8.01 -33.69
C GLU A 150 -14.09 6.66 -33.78
N LYS A 151 -13.61 6.33 -34.98
CA LYS A 151 -12.98 5.05 -35.28
C LYS A 151 -11.70 4.84 -34.46
N ASP A 152 -11.48 3.62 -33.98
CA ASP A 152 -10.29 3.23 -33.20
C ASP A 152 -10.09 4.03 -31.89
N TRP A 153 -11.14 4.71 -31.40
CA TRP A 153 -11.15 5.42 -30.12
C TRP A 153 -11.76 4.56 -29.01
N VAL A 154 -11.18 4.60 -27.81
CA VAL A 154 -11.69 3.84 -26.65
C VAL A 154 -12.61 4.71 -25.80
N TYR A 155 -13.90 4.38 -25.77
CA TYR A 155 -14.93 5.07 -24.98
C TYR A 155 -15.08 4.51 -23.55
N GLY A 156 -14.41 3.40 -23.28
CA GLY A 156 -14.53 2.75 -21.98
C GLY A 156 -14.01 1.34 -21.95
N ILE A 157 -13.96 0.81 -20.74
CA ILE A 157 -13.53 -0.55 -20.45
C ILE A 157 -14.65 -1.21 -19.65
N LYS A 158 -14.97 -2.46 -19.98
CA LYS A 158 -15.88 -3.30 -19.21
C LYS A 158 -15.11 -4.48 -18.58
N ALA A 159 -15.39 -4.77 -17.33
CA ALA A 159 -14.92 -5.97 -16.62
C ALA A 159 -16.15 -6.79 -16.20
N ARG A 160 -16.27 -8.04 -16.67
CA ARG A 160 -17.47 -8.90 -16.47
C ARG A 160 -18.79 -8.19 -16.81
N GLY A 161 -18.80 -7.38 -17.87
CA GLY A 161 -19.97 -6.62 -18.31
C GLY A 161 -20.25 -5.31 -17.56
N ARG A 162 -19.56 -5.03 -16.44
CA ARG A 162 -19.65 -3.75 -15.73
C ARG A 162 -18.62 -2.77 -16.27
N ARG A 163 -19.01 -1.52 -16.55
CA ARG A 163 -18.04 -0.46 -16.89
C ARG A 163 -17.09 -0.23 -15.71
N VAL A 164 -15.79 -0.10 -16.00
CA VAL A 164 -14.73 0.21 -15.05
C VAL A 164 -14.00 1.47 -15.50
N GLY A 165 -13.70 2.34 -14.56
CA GLY A 165 -13.05 3.63 -14.81
C GLY A 165 -11.59 3.64 -14.33
N MET A 166 -10.95 4.79 -14.55
CA MET A 166 -9.63 5.07 -13.99
C MET A 166 -9.66 4.92 -12.47
N GLY A 167 -8.62 4.29 -11.90
CA GLY A 167 -8.48 4.13 -10.45
C GLY A 167 -9.20 2.92 -9.87
N ASP A 168 -10.10 2.28 -10.65
CA ASP A 168 -10.76 1.05 -10.23
C ASP A 168 -9.75 -0.10 -10.11
N ARG A 169 -9.89 -0.92 -9.06
CA ARG A 169 -9.08 -2.13 -8.86
C ARG A 169 -9.79 -3.32 -9.47
N VAL A 170 -9.16 -3.93 -10.47
CA VAL A 170 -9.70 -5.10 -11.16
C VAL A 170 -8.73 -6.29 -11.00
N PRO A 171 -9.23 -7.50 -10.66
CA PRO A 171 -8.40 -8.69 -10.64
C PRO A 171 -7.79 -9.02 -12.01
N ILE A 172 -6.52 -9.42 -12.05
CA ILE A 172 -5.81 -9.71 -13.32
C ILE A 172 -6.38 -10.91 -14.09
N ASP A 173 -7.09 -11.81 -13.41
CA ASP A 173 -7.75 -12.98 -14.02
C ASP A 173 -9.05 -12.63 -14.75
N VAL A 174 -9.61 -11.45 -14.49
CA VAL A 174 -10.83 -10.98 -15.14
C VAL A 174 -10.51 -10.46 -16.53
N PRO A 175 -11.14 -11.03 -17.58
CA PRO A 175 -11.00 -10.48 -18.91
C PRO A 175 -11.68 -9.11 -19.01
N LEU A 176 -10.98 -8.17 -19.66
CA LEU A 176 -11.49 -6.83 -19.97
C LEU A 176 -12.01 -6.78 -21.41
N THR A 177 -13.06 -6.01 -21.63
CA THR A 177 -13.63 -5.70 -22.95
C THR A 177 -13.45 -4.22 -23.21
N LEU A 178 -12.80 -3.87 -24.32
CA LEU A 178 -12.68 -2.47 -24.75
C LEU A 178 -13.94 -2.06 -25.49
N MET A 179 -14.47 -0.88 -25.19
CA MET A 179 -15.55 -0.26 -25.95
C MET A 179 -14.92 0.66 -26.99
N VAL A 180 -15.04 0.31 -28.26
CA VAL A 180 -14.31 0.93 -29.37
C VAL A 180 -15.28 1.62 -30.32
N GLY A 181 -14.96 2.83 -30.77
CA GLY A 181 -15.76 3.49 -31.79
C GLY A 181 -15.70 2.79 -33.14
N SER A 182 -16.86 2.52 -33.73
CA SER A 182 -17.01 1.90 -35.05
C SER A 182 -16.69 2.84 -36.22
N GLY A 183 -16.58 4.15 -35.96
CA GLY A 183 -16.50 5.19 -36.99
C GLY A 183 -17.85 5.56 -37.60
N THR A 184 -18.96 4.99 -37.09
CA THR A 184 -20.31 5.41 -37.49
C THR A 184 -20.83 6.44 -36.52
N TYR A 185 -21.40 7.51 -37.05
CA TYR A 185 -22.10 8.54 -36.29
C TYR A 185 -23.61 8.35 -36.46
N ASP A 186 -24.39 8.71 -35.45
CA ASP A 186 -25.84 8.78 -35.60
C ASP A 186 -26.18 10.04 -36.42
N ASP A 187 -26.50 9.84 -37.69
CA ASP A 187 -26.85 10.93 -38.63
C ASP A 187 -28.04 11.77 -38.14
N SER A 188 -28.87 11.26 -37.21
CA SER A 188 -30.01 12.01 -36.66
C SER A 188 -29.63 13.22 -35.80
N LEU A 189 -28.37 13.31 -35.34
CA LEU A 189 -27.87 14.43 -34.54
C LEU A 189 -27.15 15.52 -35.36
N MET A 190 -26.97 15.30 -36.67
CA MET A 190 -26.32 16.26 -37.57
C MET A 190 -27.29 17.31 -38.15
N ASP A 191 -28.60 17.15 -37.95
CA ASP A 191 -29.61 18.17 -38.27
C ASP A 191 -29.62 19.29 -37.22
N ILE A 192 -28.51 20.01 -37.11
CA ILE A 192 -28.50 21.30 -36.44
C ILE A 192 -29.22 22.27 -37.38
N ASN A 193 -30.45 22.61 -37.04
CA ASN A 193 -31.22 23.63 -37.76
C ASN A 193 -30.50 24.98 -37.58
N TYR A 194 -29.68 25.35 -38.55
CA TYR A 194 -28.92 26.59 -38.54
C TYR A 194 -29.91 27.74 -38.73
N VAL A 195 -30.39 28.33 -37.63
CA VAL A 195 -31.20 29.54 -37.67
C VAL A 195 -30.27 30.70 -37.99
N ASP A 196 -30.43 31.29 -39.18
CA ASP A 196 -29.72 32.52 -39.55
C ASP A 196 -30.10 33.63 -38.54
N PRO A 197 -29.12 34.24 -37.82
CA PRO A 197 -29.41 35.30 -36.87
C PRO A 197 -30.06 36.54 -37.52
N ALA A 198 -30.07 36.65 -38.86
CA ALA A 198 -30.74 37.72 -39.58
C ALA A 198 -32.29 37.67 -39.51
N GLU A 199 -32.91 36.54 -39.12
CA GLU A 199 -34.37 36.42 -39.03
C GLU A 199 -34.95 36.60 -37.62
N VAL A 200 -34.14 36.97 -36.61
CA VAL A 200 -34.65 37.33 -35.29
C VAL A 200 -35.24 38.75 -35.35
N THR A 201 -36.48 38.85 -35.81
CA THR A 201 -37.27 40.09 -35.66
C THR A 201 -37.71 40.23 -34.20
N VAL A 202 -36.90 40.94 -33.42
CA VAL A 202 -37.34 41.43 -32.11
C VAL A 202 -38.45 42.46 -32.35
N THR A 203 -39.70 42.02 -32.18
CA THR A 203 -40.85 42.90 -32.21
C THR A 203 -40.91 43.66 -30.89
N TYR A 204 -40.46 44.92 -30.90
CA TYR A 204 -40.78 45.87 -29.84
C TYR A 204 -42.26 46.23 -29.99
N GLY A 205 -43.12 45.60 -29.19
CA GLY A 205 -44.51 45.98 -29.07
C GLY A 205 -44.62 47.33 -28.35
N GLY A 206 -45.10 48.33 -29.10
CA GLY A 206 -45.97 49.42 -28.65
C GLY A 206 -45.62 50.20 -27.38
N GLU A 207 -45.21 51.46 -27.59
CA GLU A 207 -45.49 52.64 -26.75
C GLU A 207 -45.46 52.44 -25.22
N ASP A 208 -44.26 52.44 -24.64
CA ASP A 208 -44.08 52.88 -23.25
C ASP A 208 -43.93 54.41 -23.25
N ASP A 209 -44.96 55.06 -22.71
CA ASP A 209 -45.08 56.47 -22.38
C ASP A 209 -44.10 56.86 -21.28
N PHE A 210 -42.93 57.36 -21.67
CA PHE A 210 -41.97 57.96 -20.73
C PHE A 210 -42.49 59.32 -20.23
N GLU A 211 -43.03 59.35 -19.02
CA GLU A 211 -43.32 60.57 -18.27
C GLU A 211 -42.00 61.22 -17.80
N VAL A 212 -41.73 62.43 -18.30
CA VAL A 212 -40.54 63.21 -17.96
C VAL A 212 -40.72 63.85 -16.58
N VAL A 213 -40.07 63.31 -15.55
CA VAL A 213 -40.00 63.95 -14.24
C VAL A 213 -38.91 65.01 -14.24
N GLY A 214 -39.33 66.28 -14.20
CA GLY A 214 -38.46 67.45 -14.17
C GLY A 214 -37.69 67.62 -12.86
N GLU A 215 -36.47 68.11 -13.00
CA GLU A 215 -35.48 68.35 -11.96
C GLU A 215 -35.87 69.51 -11.02
N GLN A 216 -35.87 69.27 -9.71
CA GLN A 216 -35.80 70.31 -8.68
C GLN A 216 -34.79 69.90 -7.61
N ALA A 217 -33.76 70.75 -7.47
CA ALA A 217 -32.72 70.71 -6.48
C ALA A 217 -33.27 70.92 -5.05
N GLY A 218 -32.61 70.32 -4.05
CA GLY A 218 -32.96 70.55 -2.65
C GLY A 218 -32.19 69.69 -1.67
N GLU A 219 -30.96 70.11 -1.39
CA GLU A 219 -30.19 69.98 -0.15
C GLU A 219 -30.75 69.14 1.03
N THR A 220 -29.92 68.18 1.45
CA THR A 220 -29.30 68.15 2.79
C THR A 220 -30.08 67.61 4.02
N GLN A 221 -29.37 66.66 4.66
CA GLN A 221 -29.31 66.31 6.09
C GLN A 221 -30.28 65.29 6.70
N ALA A 222 -29.65 64.14 7.03
CA ALA A 222 -29.44 63.59 8.39
C ALA A 222 -30.63 63.14 9.25
N GLN A 223 -30.33 62.10 10.05
CA GLN A 223 -31.12 61.44 11.10
C GLN A 223 -32.18 60.47 10.58
N GLY A 224 -32.32 59.24 11.06
CA GLY A 224 -31.72 58.56 12.20
C GLY A 224 -32.57 57.32 12.54
N GLY A 225 -31.97 56.33 13.19
CA GLY A 225 -32.65 55.15 13.74
C GLY A 225 -32.97 54.07 12.71
N ILE A 226 -32.91 52.77 12.99
CA ILE A 226 -33.00 52.07 14.27
C ILE A 226 -32.49 50.63 14.08
N ALA A 227 -31.71 50.17 15.07
CA ALA A 227 -31.64 48.82 15.67
C ALA A 227 -31.66 47.58 14.75
N THR A 228 -30.62 46.74 14.68
CA THR A 228 -30.09 45.84 15.73
C THR A 228 -31.14 44.97 16.41
N GLN A 229 -31.07 43.66 16.18
CA GLN A 229 -31.05 42.53 17.14
C GLN A 229 -30.56 41.32 16.31
N ALA A 230 -29.46 40.60 16.55
CA ALA A 230 -28.70 40.22 17.74
C ALA A 230 -29.49 39.32 18.72
N GLU A 231 -29.32 38.00 18.57
CA GLU A 231 -29.12 37.02 19.65
C GLU A 231 -28.49 35.78 18.97
N ALA A 232 -27.22 35.38 19.18
CA ALA A 232 -26.38 35.22 20.37
C ALA A 232 -26.83 34.07 21.29
N GLY A 233 -25.89 33.14 21.55
CA GLY A 233 -26.00 32.07 22.53
C GLY A 233 -25.15 30.85 22.14
N LYS A 234 -23.80 30.99 22.10
CA LYS A 234 -22.83 30.74 23.20
C LYS A 234 -22.47 29.25 23.34
N GLU A 235 -21.20 28.92 23.10
CA GLU A 235 -20.12 28.67 24.09
C GLU A 235 -20.37 27.39 24.88
N GLY A 236 -19.43 26.50 25.17
CA GLY A 236 -17.99 26.34 25.01
C GLY A 236 -17.74 24.87 25.40
N ALA A 237 -16.58 24.30 25.64
CA ALA A 237 -15.23 24.77 25.87
C ALA A 237 -14.38 23.47 25.93
N GLN A 238 -13.07 23.64 25.76
CA GLN A 238 -11.97 22.70 26.05
C GLN A 238 -11.64 21.66 24.97
#